data_AF-A0A7W1PUA9-F1
#
_entry.id   AF-A0A7W1PUA9-F1
#
_cell.length_a   1.000
_cell.length_b   1.000
_cell.length_c   1.000
_cell.angle_alpha   90.00
_cell.angle_beta   90.00
_cell.angle_gamma   90.00
#
_symmetry.space_group_name_H-M   'P 1'
#
loop_
_entity.id
_entity.type
_entity.pdbx_description
1 polymer ?
#
loop_
_entity_poly.entity_id
_entity_poly.type
_entity_poly.pdbx_seq_one_letter_code
_entity_poly.pdbx_strand_id
1 'polypeptide(L)' 'INTKPELEIYADDVKCSHGSTTGQMDDDAVFYLQARGIGKDSAMRLLMGAFATDVLEKLKSEALRDKIELIIENKLS' A
#
# COMPACT_ATOMS: atom_id res chain seq x y z
N ILE A 1 -9.14 11.77 3.84
CA ILE A 1 -7.94 11.37 4.62
C ILE A 1 -7.37 12.63 5.24
N ASN A 2 -7.16 12.66 6.56
CA ASN A 2 -6.48 13.75 7.26
C ASN A 2 -5.17 13.20 7.80
N THR A 3 -4.04 13.79 7.42
CA THR A 3 -2.72 13.40 7.89
C THR A 3 -2.00 14.62 8.43
N LYS A 4 -1.46 14.55 9.65
CA LYS A 4 -0.73 15.64 10.31
C LYS A 4 0.63 15.12 10.82
N PRO A 5 1.68 15.09 9.97
CA PRO A 5 3.01 14.70 10.39
C PRO A 5 3.68 15.86 11.15
N GLU A 6 4.12 15.63 12.38
CA GLU A 6 4.82 16.63 13.22
C GLU A 6 6.13 16.05 13.76
N LEU A 7 7.12 16.93 13.92
CA LEU A 7 8.37 16.66 14.61
C LEU A 7 8.68 17.77 15.59
N GLU A 8 9.15 17.39 16.77
CA GLU A 8 9.88 18.28 17.66
C GLU A 8 11.33 17.77 17.79
N ILE A 9 12.30 18.60 17.39
CA ILE A 9 13.73 18.27 17.42
C ILE A 9 14.45 19.27 18.34
N TYR A 10 15.13 18.74 19.36
CA TYR A 10 15.87 19.51 20.37
C TYR A 10 17.40 19.31 20.29
N ALA A 11 17.92 18.79 19.17
CA ALA A 11 19.33 18.45 18.98
C ALA A 11 19.92 19.07 17.70
N ASP A 12 21.19 19.49 17.76
CA ASP A 12 21.82 20.35 16.75
C ASP A 12 22.41 19.62 15.53
N ASP A 13 22.52 18.28 15.54
CA ASP A 13 23.10 17.50 14.42
C ASP A 13 22.27 16.26 14.08
N VAL A 14 21.06 16.48 13.55
CA VAL A 14 20.18 15.40 13.09
C VAL A 14 19.63 15.67 11.70
N LYS A 15 19.48 14.61 10.90
CA LYS A 15 18.72 14.62 9.65
C LYS A 15 17.44 13.84 9.85
N CYS A 16 16.30 14.52 9.75
CA CYS A 16 14.98 13.90 9.86
C CYS A 16 14.11 14.29 8.67
N SER A 17 13.33 13.32 8.17
CA SER A 17 12.42 13.50 7.03
C SER A 17 11.13 12.71 7.24
N HIS A 18 10.01 13.28 6.79
CA HIS A 18 8.67 12.68 6.81
C HIS A 18 8.11 12.85 5.41
N GLY A 19 7.43 11.82 4.92
CA GLY A 19 6.67 11.88 3.68
C GLY A 19 5.26 11.38 3.96
N SER A 20 4.26 12.06 3.41
CA SER A 20 2.90 11.55 3.33
C SER A 20 2.42 11.78 1.92
N THR A 21 2.02 10.70 1.24
CA THR A 21 1.46 10.75 -0.10
C THR A 21 0.03 10.25 -0.03
N THR A 22 -0.89 10.98 -0.66
CA THR A 22 -2.26 10.56 -0.90
C THR A 22 -2.49 10.54 -2.40
N GLY A 23 -3.21 9.53 -2.88
CA GLY A 23 -3.46 9.33 -4.30
C GLY A 23 -4.70 8.49 -4.53
N GLN A 24 -5.25 8.60 -5.73
CA GLN A 24 -6.28 7.69 -6.22
C GLN A 24 -5.63 6.50 -6.93
N MET A 25 -6.43 5.51 -7.30
CA MET A 25 -5.94 4.42 -8.13
C MET A 25 -5.53 4.95 -9.50
N ASP A 26 -4.45 4.39 -10.05
CA ASP A 26 -3.95 4.73 -11.38
C ASP A 26 -4.84 4.09 -12.45
N ASP A 27 -5.67 4.92 -13.10
CA ASP A 27 -6.61 4.48 -14.13
C ASP A 27 -5.90 3.92 -15.37
N ASP A 28 -4.68 4.38 -15.68
CA ASP A 28 -3.89 3.84 -16.81
C ASP A 28 -3.40 2.43 -16.47
N ALA A 29 -2.99 2.19 -15.23
CA ALA A 29 -2.62 0.86 -14.76
C ALA A 29 -3.83 -0.11 -14.77
N VAL A 30 -5.01 0.36 -14.37
CA VAL A 30 -6.25 -0.42 -14.46
C VAL A 30 -6.58 -0.73 -15.92
N PHE A 31 -6.57 0.28 -16.80
CA PHE A 31 -6.83 0.12 -18.23
C PHE A 31 -5.84 -0.86 -18.88
N TYR A 32 -4.56 -0.80 -18.52
CA TYR A 32 -3.53 -1.70 -19.03
C TYR A 32 -3.76 -3.17 -18.64
N LEU A 33 -4.23 -3.42 -17.42
CA LEU A 33 -4.62 -4.77 -16.96
C LEU A 33 -5.90 -5.23 -17.68
N GLN A 34 -6.87 -4.33 -17.85
CA GLN A 34 -8.09 -4.63 -18.60
C GLN A 34 -7.84 -4.96 -20.06
N ALA A 35 -6.91 -4.26 -20.72
CA ALA A 35 -6.49 -4.54 -22.09
C ALA A 35 -5.88 -5.95 -22.24
N ARG A 36 -5.41 -6.57 -21.15
CA ARG A 36 -4.95 -7.96 -21.09
C ARG A 36 -6.03 -8.97 -20.71
N GLY A 37 -7.28 -8.53 -20.64
CA GLY A 37 -8.42 -9.39 -20.30
C GLY A 37 -8.66 -9.58 -18.81
N ILE A 38 -7.98 -8.82 -17.94
CA ILE A 38 -8.24 -8.86 -16.49
C ILE A 38 -9.46 -7.98 -16.20
N GLY A 39 -10.49 -8.53 -15.56
CA GLY A 39 -11.69 -7.77 -15.18
C GLY A 39 -11.35 -6.55 -14.30
N LYS A 40 -12.18 -5.51 -14.34
CA LYS A 40 -11.94 -4.25 -13.59
C LYS A 40 -11.69 -4.51 -12.10
N ASP A 41 -12.55 -5.30 -11.49
CA ASP A 41 -12.48 -5.60 -10.06
C ASP A 41 -11.21 -6.41 -9.73
N SER A 42 -10.84 -7.37 -10.58
CA SER A 42 -9.60 -8.12 -10.44
C SER A 42 -8.36 -7.25 -10.61
N ALA A 43 -8.38 -6.29 -11.55
CA ALA A 43 -7.28 -5.34 -11.76
C ALA A 43 -7.10 -4.43 -10.54
N MET A 44 -8.21 -3.91 -9.99
CA MET A 44 -8.21 -3.09 -8.79
C MET A 44 -7.68 -3.86 -7.57
N ARG A 45 -8.15 -5.10 -7.36
CA ARG A 45 -7.66 -5.98 -6.29
C ARG A 45 -6.17 -6.26 -6.42
N LEU A 46 -5.69 -6.53 -7.64
CA LEU A 46 -4.27 -6.78 -7.90
C LEU A 46 -3.41 -5.55 -7.54
N LEU A 47 -3.82 -4.36 -7.96
CA LEU A 47 -3.10 -3.12 -7.68
C LEU A 47 -3.09 -2.78 -6.18
N MET A 48 -4.22 -2.99 -5.48
CA MET A 48 -4.30 -2.78 -4.03
C MET A 48 -3.48 -3.81 -3.24
N GLY A 49 -3.49 -5.06 -3.68
CA GLY A 49 -2.66 -6.12 -3.12
C GLY A 49 -1.17 -5.79 -3.27
N ALA A 50 -0.74 -5.44 -4.48
CA ALA A 50 0.64 -5.04 -4.76
C ALA A 50 1.10 -3.85 -3.91
N PHE A 51 0.24 -2.86 -3.69
CA PHE A 51 0.54 -1.74 -2.79
C PHE A 51 0.76 -2.19 -1.34
N ALA A 52 0.01 -3.20 -0.87
CA ALA A 52 0.16 -3.72 0.49
C ALA A 52 1.39 -4.65 0.63
N THR A 53 1.81 -5.32 -0.44
CA THR A 53 2.94 -6.27 -0.45
C THR A 53 4.23 -5.63 0.08
N ASP A 54 4.56 -4.40 -0.32
CA ASP A 54 5.75 -3.67 0.17
C ASP A 54 5.83 -3.56 1.71
N VAL A 55 4.67 -3.52 2.37
CA VAL A 55 4.59 -3.47 3.84
C VAL A 55 4.67 -4.89 4.42
N LEU A 56 4.02 -5.86 3.79
CA LEU A 56 3.97 -7.26 4.23
C LEU A 56 5.33 -7.96 4.12
N GLU A 57 6.14 -7.62 3.12
CA GLU A 57 7.49 -8.18 2.95
C GLU A 57 8.43 -7.82 4.11
N LYS A 58 8.17 -6.70 4.80
CA LYS A 58 8.95 -6.29 5.99
C LYS A 58 8.65 -7.15 7.22
N LEU A 59 7.57 -7.92 7.21
CA LEU A 59 7.23 -8.84 8.29
C LEU A 59 8.15 -10.06 8.23
N LYS A 60 8.86 -10.33 9.32
CA LYS A 60 9.78 -11.48 9.44
C LYS A 60 9.07 -12.81 9.73
N SER A 61 7.84 -12.75 10.25
CA SER A 61 7.06 -13.94 10.60
C SER A 61 6.12 -14.28 9.44
N GLU A 62 6.34 -15.43 8.82
CA GLU A 62 5.50 -15.91 7.72
C GLU A 62 4.06 -16.16 8.17
N ALA A 63 3.86 -16.82 9.32
CA ALA A 63 2.52 -17.05 9.87
C ALA A 63 1.73 -15.73 10.12
N LEU A 64 2.43 -14.64 10.45
CA LEU A 64 1.80 -13.33 10.59
C LEU A 64 1.50 -12.70 9.22
N ARG A 65 2.40 -12.86 8.25
CA ARG A 65 2.20 -12.40 6.87
C ARG A 65 0.96 -13.07 6.26
N ASP A 66 0.88 -14.39 6.29
CA ASP A 66 -0.23 -15.17 5.73
C ASP A 66 -1.58 -14.76 6.35
N LYS A 67 -1.58 -14.55 7.68
CA LYS A 67 -2.79 -14.11 8.39
C LYS A 67 -3.24 -12.72 7.95
N ILE A 68 -2.30 -11.79 7.73
CA ILE A 68 -2.61 -10.42 7.31
C ILE A 68 -3.02 -10.39 5.83
N GLU A 69 -2.39 -11.20 4.97
CA GLU A 69 -2.79 -11.37 3.57
C GLU A 69 -4.25 -11.82 3.47
N LEU A 70 -4.64 -12.84 4.23
CA LEU A 70 -6.03 -13.28 4.29
C LEU A 70 -6.99 -12.17 4.74
N ILE A 71 -6.58 -11.34 5.71
CA ILE A 71 -7.41 -10.21 6.18
C ILE A 71 -7.56 -9.15 5.08
N ILE A 72 -6.48 -8.88 4.32
CA ILE A 72 -6.48 -7.92 3.22
C ILE A 72 -7.37 -8.43 2.09
N GLU A 73 -7.24 -9.69 1.69
CA GLU A 73 -8.09 -10.30 0.66
C GLU A 73 -9.57 -10.23 1.01
N ASN A 74 -9.94 -10.53 2.26
CA ASN A 74 -11.33 -10.45 2.72
C ASN A 74 -11.86 -9.00 2.75
N LYS A 75 -10.99 -8.00 2.91
CA LYS A 75 -11.38 -6.57 2.86
C LYS A 75 -11.49 -6.02 1.44
N LEU A 76 -10.81 -6.66 0.49
CA LEU A 76 -10.82 -6.32 -0.94
C LEU A 76 -11.88 -7.12 -1.73
N SER A 77 -12.48 -8.11 -1.08
CA SER A 77 -13.61 -8.91 -1.58
C SER A 77 -14.88 -8.07 -1.63
#